data_AF-A0AAU6S162-F1
#
_entry.id   AF-A0AAU6S162-F1
#
_cell.length_a   1.000
_cell.length_b   1.000
_cell.length_c   1.000
_cell.angle_alpha   90.00
_cell.angle_beta   90.00
_cell.angle_gamma   90.00
#
_symmetry.space_group_name_H-M   'P 1'
#
loop_
_entity.id
_entity.type
_entity.pdbx_description
1 polymer ?
#
loop_
_entity_poly.entity_id
_entity_poly.type
_entity_poly.pdbx_seq_one_letter_code
_entity_poly.pdbx_strand_id
1 'polypeptide(L)'
;MLDKALTSIKLKLVFFPFLGSSLSTILLYCVIRWILDIHLNVWPLKDTFWDGIIALILSSTIVFAYMRPKIKLLRFKLFEEKSSNVFYFMMILSLFPTIVTSQAYLSKVSHDMIEVSHVEEVRRYPKQTYFQINTFPVSKQEVKFSIDTRVPSKSKTILRVYLYIALPFLASENIWLGERFSTDIDNNLSEQDQHQQINAFINSKIPEYINSDLSSIDYFEKLKNSDLQAGYLQAIKSTCQQVECEPLILVARAGTLSEAATEELIKAIRFLIIGMAICLAMILRAEVDKTSLKNMKKKSY
;
A
#
# COMPACT_ATOMS: atom_id res chain seq x y z
N MET A 1 7.02 -2.52 -46.05
CA MET A 1 5.56 -2.24 -45.95
C MET A 1 4.84 -3.19 -44.99
N LEU A 2 5.09 -4.51 -45.07
CA LEU A 2 4.45 -5.54 -44.23
C LEU A 2 4.67 -5.35 -42.72
N ASP A 3 5.86 -4.92 -42.31
CA ASP A 3 6.25 -4.79 -40.90
C ASP A 3 5.58 -3.58 -40.18
N LYS A 4 5.39 -2.47 -40.90
CA LYS A 4 4.63 -1.31 -40.40
C LYS A 4 3.15 -1.66 -40.20
N ALA A 5 2.55 -2.42 -41.12
CA ALA A 5 1.17 -2.88 -41.01
C ALA A 5 0.98 -3.84 -39.82
N LEU A 6 1.93 -4.76 -39.61
CA LEU A 6 1.88 -5.71 -38.48
C LEU A 6 2.00 -5.00 -37.14
N THR A 7 2.90 -4.02 -37.04
CA THR A 7 3.06 -3.18 -35.84
C THR A 7 1.79 -2.40 -35.51
N SER A 8 1.13 -1.81 -36.52
CA SER A 8 -0.15 -1.11 -36.32
C SER A 8 -1.24 -2.04 -35.77
N ILE A 9 -1.30 -3.28 -36.26
CA ILE A 9 -2.26 -4.30 -35.79
C ILE A 9 -2.02 -4.64 -34.32
N LYS A 10 -0.76 -4.87 -33.91
CA LYS A 10 -0.40 -5.17 -32.51
C LYS A 10 -0.83 -4.07 -31.55
N LEU A 11 -0.58 -2.81 -31.93
CA LEU A 11 -0.94 -1.66 -31.10
C LEU A 11 -2.46 -1.53 -30.95
N LYS A 12 -3.21 -1.63 -32.05
CA LYS A 12 -4.67 -1.49 -32.05
C LYS A 12 -5.40 -2.64 -31.37
N LEU A 13 -4.92 -3.88 -31.53
CA LEU A 13 -5.63 -5.06 -31.01
C LEU A 13 -5.20 -5.46 -29.60
N VAL A 14 -4.01 -5.06 -29.15
CA VAL A 14 -3.49 -5.48 -27.84
C VAL A 14 -3.11 -4.30 -26.95
N PHE A 15 -2.21 -3.42 -27.39
CA PHE A 15 -1.67 -2.38 -26.52
C PHE A 15 -2.72 -1.33 -26.12
N PHE A 16 -3.43 -0.71 -27.07
CA PHE A 16 -4.44 0.30 -26.74
C PHE A 16 -5.62 -0.27 -25.95
N PRO A 17 -6.13 -1.48 -26.26
CA PRO A 17 -7.14 -2.09 -25.41
C PRO A 17 -6.64 -2.40 -23.99
N PHE A 18 -5.37 -2.78 -23.82
CA PHE A 18 -4.79 -2.96 -22.49
C PHE A 18 -4.73 -1.62 -21.75
N LEU A 19 -4.12 -0.59 -22.34
CA LEU A 19 -4.00 0.74 -21.77
C LEU A 19 -5.37 1.32 -21.36
N GLY A 20 -6.35 1.26 -22.26
CA GLY A 20 -7.71 1.72 -22.00
C GLY A 20 -8.39 0.95 -20.86
N SER A 21 -8.24 -0.37 -20.83
CA SER A 21 -8.77 -1.19 -19.73
C SER A 21 -8.09 -0.88 -18.40
N SER A 22 -6.77 -0.68 -18.38
CA SER A 22 -6.01 -0.33 -17.17
C SER A 22 -6.47 1.00 -16.58
N LEU A 23 -6.57 2.05 -17.42
CA LEU A 23 -7.06 3.36 -16.97
C LEU A 23 -8.49 3.28 -16.44
N SER A 24 -9.36 2.57 -17.17
CA SER A 24 -10.75 2.38 -16.77
C SER A 24 -10.86 1.63 -15.44
N THR A 25 -10.05 0.59 -15.24
CA THR A 25 -10.01 -0.19 -13.99
C THR A 25 -9.53 0.66 -12.82
N ILE A 26 -8.49 1.47 -12.99
CA ILE A 26 -7.97 2.36 -11.95
C ILE A 26 -9.05 3.38 -11.55
N LEU A 27 -9.66 4.06 -12.53
CA LEU A 27 -10.71 5.04 -12.29
C LEU A 27 -11.93 4.43 -11.61
N LEU A 28 -12.42 3.30 -12.13
CA LEU A 28 -13.58 2.61 -11.57
C LEU A 28 -13.32 2.19 -10.13
N TYR A 29 -12.13 1.68 -9.83
CA TYR A 29 -11.78 1.28 -8.48
C TYR A 29 -11.71 2.47 -7.52
N CYS A 30 -11.13 3.58 -7.96
CA CYS A 30 -11.13 4.81 -7.17
C CYS A 30 -12.54 5.28 -6.84
N VAL A 31 -13.45 5.27 -7.82
CA VAL A 31 -14.87 5.64 -7.58
C VAL A 31 -15.54 4.67 -6.61
N ILE A 32 -15.37 3.36 -6.79
CA ILE A 32 -15.98 2.34 -5.92
C ILE A 32 -15.49 2.50 -4.48
N ARG A 33 -14.18 2.63 -4.27
CA ARG A 33 -13.62 2.80 -2.93
C ARG A 33 -14.06 4.12 -2.31
N TRP A 34 -14.03 5.22 -3.06
CA TRP A 34 -14.49 6.51 -2.58
C TRP A 34 -15.95 6.45 -2.09
N ILE A 35 -16.84 5.79 -2.83
CA ILE A 35 -18.24 5.62 -2.42
C ILE A 35 -18.36 4.71 -1.18
N LEU A 36 -17.81 3.49 -1.23
CA LEU A 36 -18.09 2.45 -0.24
C LEU A 36 -17.31 2.62 1.07
N ASP A 37 -16.04 2.99 0.98
CA ASP A 37 -15.11 3.08 2.10
C ASP A 37 -15.15 4.49 2.70
N ILE A 38 -14.90 5.51 1.87
CA ILE A 38 -14.70 6.87 2.37
C ILE A 38 -16.03 7.59 2.65
N HIS A 39 -16.96 7.58 1.69
CA HIS A 39 -18.20 8.34 1.79
C HIS A 39 -19.23 7.64 2.69
N LEU A 40 -19.50 6.36 2.40
CA LEU A 40 -20.54 5.60 3.09
C LEU A 40 -20.02 4.85 4.34
N ASN A 41 -18.71 4.57 4.44
CA ASN A 41 -18.10 3.79 5.52
C ASN A 41 -18.83 2.45 5.78
N VAL A 42 -19.32 1.81 4.71
CA VAL A 42 -20.13 0.58 4.77
C VAL A 42 -19.26 -0.65 4.99
N TRP A 43 -17.97 -0.56 4.64
CA TRP A 43 -17.06 -1.70 4.70
C TRP A 43 -15.71 -1.35 5.34
N PRO A 44 -15.59 -1.42 6.68
CA PRO A 44 -14.35 -1.12 7.40
C PRO A 44 -13.36 -2.29 7.29
N LEU A 45 -12.99 -2.67 6.06
CA LEU A 45 -11.94 -3.65 5.81
C LEU A 45 -10.60 -3.11 6.28
N LYS A 46 -9.69 -4.02 6.65
CA LYS A 46 -8.31 -3.60 6.90
C LYS A 46 -7.68 -3.02 5.64
N ASP A 47 -6.83 -2.02 5.80
CA ASP A 47 -6.10 -1.37 4.69
C ASP A 47 -5.40 -2.40 3.79
N THR A 48 -4.85 -3.47 4.36
CA THR A 48 -4.22 -4.58 3.62
C THR A 48 -5.13 -5.21 2.55
N PHE A 49 -6.45 -5.28 2.79
CA PHE A 49 -7.40 -5.80 1.81
C PHE A 49 -7.65 -4.83 0.67
N TRP A 50 -7.89 -3.56 1.00
CA TRP A 50 -8.12 -2.50 0.01
C TRP A 50 -6.89 -2.27 -0.87
N ASP A 51 -5.72 -2.12 -0.27
CA ASP A 51 -4.53 -1.73 -1.00
C ASP A 51 -3.86 -2.91 -1.70
N GLY A 52 -4.00 -4.13 -1.17
CA GLY A 52 -3.33 -5.33 -1.68
C GLY A 52 -4.24 -6.32 -2.37
N ILE A 53 -5.12 -6.98 -1.60
CA ILE A 53 -5.86 -8.16 -2.08
C ILE A 53 -6.82 -7.79 -3.21
N ILE A 54 -7.61 -6.73 -3.05
CA ILE A 54 -8.56 -6.28 -4.08
C ILE A 54 -7.81 -5.83 -5.33
N ALA A 55 -6.70 -5.10 -5.18
CA ALA A 55 -5.86 -4.68 -6.30
C ALA A 55 -5.32 -5.87 -7.11
N LEU A 56 -4.91 -6.95 -6.45
CA LEU A 56 -4.43 -8.18 -7.11
C LEU A 56 -5.55 -8.93 -7.83
N ILE A 57 -6.73 -9.06 -7.20
CA ILE A 57 -7.90 -9.70 -7.81
C ILE A 57 -8.34 -8.91 -9.04
N LEU A 58 -8.40 -7.58 -8.93
CA LEU A 58 -8.88 -6.71 -9.99
C LEU A 58 -7.93 -6.72 -11.19
N SER A 59 -6.62 -6.59 -10.94
CA SER A 59 -5.59 -6.68 -12.00
C SER A 59 -5.58 -8.06 -12.66
N SER A 60 -5.71 -9.15 -11.90
CA SER A 60 -5.78 -10.50 -12.47
C SER A 60 -7.05 -10.67 -13.31
N THR A 61 -8.19 -10.23 -12.81
CA THR A 61 -9.49 -10.39 -13.47
C THR A 61 -9.52 -9.69 -14.82
N ILE A 62 -9.06 -8.43 -14.90
CA ILE A 62 -9.07 -7.71 -16.18
C ILE A 62 -8.14 -8.38 -17.20
N VAL A 63 -6.97 -8.87 -16.79
CA VAL A 63 -6.04 -9.52 -17.72
C VAL A 63 -6.58 -10.89 -18.17
N PHE A 64 -7.10 -11.71 -17.26
CA PHE A 64 -7.61 -13.05 -17.61
C PHE A 64 -8.96 -13.05 -18.32
N ALA A 65 -9.87 -12.14 -17.99
CA ALA A 65 -11.21 -12.10 -18.61
C ALA A 65 -11.18 -11.30 -19.92
N TYR A 66 -10.61 -10.09 -19.91
CA TYR A 66 -10.70 -9.16 -21.03
C TYR A 66 -9.51 -9.26 -22.00
N MET A 67 -8.28 -9.48 -21.50
CA MET A 67 -7.09 -9.53 -22.35
C MET A 67 -6.79 -10.92 -22.92
N ARG A 68 -7.39 -12.00 -22.38
CA ARG A 68 -7.18 -13.37 -22.84
C ARG A 68 -7.28 -13.60 -24.36
N PRO A 69 -8.33 -13.15 -25.09
CA PRO A 69 -8.40 -13.36 -26.53
C PRO A 69 -7.32 -12.58 -27.29
N LYS A 70 -6.88 -11.44 -26.76
CA LYS A 70 -5.88 -10.55 -27.37
C LYS A 70 -4.45 -11.07 -27.14
N ILE A 71 -4.16 -11.58 -25.95
CA ILE A 71 -2.86 -12.17 -25.59
C ILE A 71 -2.58 -13.41 -26.46
N LYS A 72 -3.60 -14.22 -26.76
CA LYS A 72 -3.46 -15.39 -27.66
C LYS A 72 -3.01 -15.04 -29.09
N LEU A 73 -3.11 -13.77 -29.51
CA LEU A 73 -2.56 -13.33 -30.80
C LEU A 73 -1.03 -13.24 -30.80
N LEU A 74 -0.42 -13.10 -29.63
CA LEU A 74 0.99 -12.82 -29.50
C LEU A 74 1.75 -14.10 -29.16
N ARG A 75 2.86 -14.33 -29.86
CA ARG A 75 3.79 -15.42 -29.57
C ARG A 75 5.19 -14.85 -29.37
N PHE A 76 5.86 -15.30 -28.32
CA PHE A 76 7.27 -15.00 -28.07
C PHE A 76 8.11 -16.19 -28.51
N LYS A 77 9.02 -15.96 -29.46
CA LYS A 77 9.95 -16.98 -29.97
C LYS A 77 10.86 -17.56 -28.88
N LEU A 78 11.23 -16.73 -27.90
CA LEU A 78 12.06 -17.14 -26.75
C LEU A 78 11.33 -18.08 -25.77
N PHE A 79 9.99 -18.10 -25.78
CA PHE A 79 9.18 -18.85 -24.82
C PHE A 79 8.00 -19.52 -25.54
N GLU A 80 8.29 -20.33 -26.57
CA GLU A 80 7.27 -20.83 -27.51
C GLU A 80 6.05 -21.47 -26.83
N GLU A 81 6.27 -22.37 -25.85
CA GLU A 81 5.20 -23.06 -25.11
C GLU A 81 4.53 -22.20 -24.04
N LYS A 82 5.23 -21.21 -23.47
CA LYS A 82 4.78 -20.42 -22.30
C LYS A 82 4.56 -18.94 -22.59
N SER A 83 4.57 -18.56 -23.87
CA SER A 83 4.55 -17.15 -24.31
C SER A 83 3.36 -16.37 -23.75
N SER A 84 2.16 -16.97 -23.74
CA SER A 84 0.96 -16.35 -23.16
C SER A 84 1.11 -16.07 -21.66
N ASN A 85 1.74 -16.96 -20.89
CA ASN A 85 1.92 -16.80 -19.45
C ASN A 85 2.83 -15.61 -19.11
N VAL A 86 3.85 -15.36 -19.94
CA VAL A 86 4.73 -14.20 -19.79
C VAL A 86 3.94 -12.90 -19.96
N PHE A 87 3.04 -12.84 -20.95
CA PHE A 87 2.16 -11.68 -21.13
C PHE A 87 1.19 -11.48 -19.97
N TYR A 88 0.54 -12.54 -19.49
CA TYR A 88 -0.33 -12.45 -18.31
C TYR A 88 0.43 -11.88 -17.12
N PHE A 89 1.59 -12.47 -16.80
CA PHE A 89 2.40 -12.06 -15.67
C PHE A 89 2.84 -10.60 -15.77
N MET A 90 3.35 -10.17 -16.92
CA MET A 90 3.86 -8.81 -17.10
C MET A 90 2.74 -7.76 -17.13
N MET A 91 1.59 -8.07 -17.71
CA MET A 91 0.42 -7.18 -17.69
C MET A 91 -0.12 -7.02 -16.27
N ILE A 92 -0.19 -8.10 -15.49
CA ILE A 92 -0.57 -8.04 -14.06
C ILE A 92 0.46 -7.25 -13.27
N LEU A 93 1.77 -7.52 -13.47
CA LEU A 93 2.85 -6.82 -12.78
C LEU A 93 2.92 -5.32 -13.14
N SER A 94 2.45 -4.94 -14.33
CA SER A 94 2.35 -3.54 -14.75
C SER A 94 1.15 -2.83 -14.10
N LEU A 95 0.03 -3.53 -13.98
CA LEU A 95 -1.22 -2.95 -13.49
C LEU A 95 -1.32 -2.95 -11.95
N PHE A 96 -0.91 -4.03 -11.30
CA PHE A 96 -1.06 -4.21 -9.85
C PHE A 96 -0.39 -3.09 -9.02
N PRO A 97 0.91 -2.76 -9.19
CA PRO A 97 1.55 -1.70 -8.42
C PRO A 97 0.93 -0.31 -8.67
N THR A 98 0.47 -0.08 -9.90
CA THR A 98 -0.24 1.15 -10.28
C THR A 98 -1.55 1.28 -9.52
N ILE A 99 -2.33 0.19 -9.41
CA ILE A 99 -3.56 0.19 -8.62
C ILE A 99 -3.25 0.46 -7.15
N VAL A 100 -2.30 -0.25 -6.55
CA VAL A 100 -1.91 -0.10 -5.13
C VAL A 100 -1.55 1.36 -4.80
N THR A 101 -0.70 1.98 -5.62
CA THR A 101 -0.25 3.36 -5.38
C THR A 101 -1.34 4.40 -5.67
N SER A 102 -2.21 4.17 -6.66
CA SER A 102 -3.38 5.04 -6.91
C SER A 102 -4.35 5.06 -5.73
N GLN A 103 -4.45 3.94 -5.01
CA GLN A 103 -5.29 3.80 -3.84
C GLN A 103 -4.72 4.54 -2.62
N ALA A 104 -3.40 4.46 -2.42
CA ALA A 104 -2.72 5.24 -1.40
C ALA A 104 -2.90 6.76 -1.62
N TYR A 105 -2.81 7.21 -2.88
CA TYR A 105 -3.14 8.58 -3.26
C TYR A 105 -4.58 8.95 -2.89
N LEU A 106 -5.56 8.15 -3.34
CA LEU A 106 -6.99 8.40 -3.07
C LEU A 106 -7.28 8.53 -1.57
N SER A 107 -6.70 7.65 -0.74
CA SER A 107 -6.87 7.69 0.71
C SER A 107 -6.42 9.02 1.31
N LYS A 108 -5.30 9.58 0.83
CA LYS A 108 -4.78 10.87 1.32
C LYS A 108 -5.62 12.07 0.87
N VAL A 109 -6.00 12.13 -0.41
CA VAL A 109 -6.74 13.30 -0.94
C VAL A 109 -8.21 13.32 -0.58
N SER A 110 -8.78 12.18 -0.19
CA SER A 110 -10.21 12.10 0.15
C SER A 110 -10.52 12.48 1.59
N HIS A 111 -9.49 12.72 2.41
CA HIS A 111 -9.63 13.14 3.80
C HIS A 111 -9.07 14.54 3.95
N ASP A 112 -9.91 15.48 4.38
CA ASP A 112 -9.45 16.82 4.72
C ASP A 112 -8.54 16.80 5.97
N MET A 113 -7.70 17.82 6.12
CA MET A 113 -7.01 18.02 7.39
C MET A 113 -7.90 18.86 8.30
N ILE A 114 -8.19 18.37 9.50
CA ILE A 114 -8.93 19.14 10.51
C ILE A 114 -7.93 19.71 11.51
N GLU A 115 -7.96 21.02 11.69
CA GLU A 115 -7.22 21.68 12.77
C GLU A 115 -8.01 21.58 14.07
N VAL A 116 -7.34 21.13 15.14
CA VAL A 116 -7.89 21.09 16.49
C VAL A 116 -6.90 21.73 17.46
N SER A 117 -7.43 22.39 18.50
CA SER A 117 -6.58 23.05 19.48
C SER A 117 -5.92 22.03 20.40
N HIS A 118 -6.68 20.99 20.77
CA HIS A 118 -6.27 19.97 21.73
C HIS A 118 -6.59 18.55 21.24
N VAL A 119 -5.84 17.57 21.76
CA VAL A 119 -5.89 16.16 21.33
C VAL A 119 -7.24 15.51 21.63
N GLU A 120 -7.95 15.94 22.68
CA GLU A 120 -9.24 15.39 23.08
C GLU A 120 -10.32 15.62 22.01
N GLU A 121 -10.20 16.71 21.24
CA GLU A 121 -11.16 17.08 20.20
C GLU A 121 -11.18 16.11 19.02
N VAL A 122 -10.09 15.35 18.82
CA VAL A 122 -9.98 14.31 17.78
C VAL A 122 -11.14 13.30 17.88
N ARG A 123 -11.62 13.01 19.10
CA ARG A 123 -12.75 12.08 19.32
C ARG A 123 -14.07 12.60 18.75
N ARG A 124 -14.23 13.93 18.60
CA ARG A 124 -15.43 14.54 18.00
C ARG A 124 -15.53 14.26 16.50
N TYR A 125 -14.44 13.81 15.88
CA TYR A 125 -14.33 13.54 14.45
C TYR A 125 -14.03 12.04 14.18
N PRO A 126 -14.98 11.13 14.44
CA PRO A 126 -14.74 9.68 14.32
C PRO A 126 -14.38 9.28 12.88
N LYS A 127 -14.92 9.95 11.87
CA LYS A 127 -14.64 9.67 10.46
C LYS A 127 -13.33 10.28 9.95
N GLN A 128 -12.77 11.28 10.63
CA GLN A 128 -11.59 11.97 10.12
C GLN A 128 -10.31 11.19 10.38
N THR A 129 -9.36 11.27 9.44
CA THR A 129 -8.07 10.55 9.51
C THR A 129 -6.90 11.48 9.84
N TYR A 130 -6.85 12.68 9.25
CA TYR A 130 -5.73 13.60 9.40
C TYR A 130 -6.08 14.82 10.26
N PHE A 131 -5.20 15.16 11.19
CA PHE A 131 -5.40 16.25 12.15
C PHE A 131 -4.14 17.11 12.29
N GLN A 132 -4.31 18.42 12.30
CA GLN A 132 -3.29 19.34 12.79
C GLN A 132 -3.63 19.69 14.24
N ILE A 133 -2.70 19.42 15.16
CA ILE A 133 -2.95 19.61 16.60
C ILE A 133 -1.96 20.65 17.12
N ASN A 134 -2.47 21.77 17.61
CA ASN A 134 -1.62 22.89 18.03
C ASN A 134 -0.89 22.63 19.35
N THR A 135 -1.55 21.94 20.28
CA THR A 135 -0.96 21.57 21.57
C THR A 135 -1.16 20.09 21.86
N PHE A 136 -0.07 19.37 22.07
CA PHE A 136 -0.09 17.92 22.20
C PHE A 136 0.90 17.44 23.29
N PRO A 137 0.68 17.80 24.57
CA PRO A 137 1.56 17.37 25.65
C PRO A 137 1.52 15.84 25.79
N VAL A 138 2.69 15.19 25.74
CA VAL A 138 2.84 13.73 25.87
C VAL A 138 3.64 13.35 27.11
N SER A 139 3.23 12.26 27.77
CA SER A 139 3.95 11.70 28.91
C SER A 139 5.10 10.85 28.38
N LYS A 140 6.32 11.39 28.50
CA LYS A 140 7.57 10.68 28.18
C LYS A 140 7.98 9.66 29.25
N GLN A 141 7.29 9.64 30.40
CA GLN A 141 7.58 8.74 31.53
C GLN A 141 6.80 7.42 31.45
N GLU A 142 5.66 7.40 30.75
CA GLU A 142 4.74 6.26 30.70
C GLU A 142 4.84 5.49 29.38
N VAL A 143 6.05 5.27 28.91
CA VAL A 143 6.29 4.61 27.61
C VAL A 143 5.80 3.17 27.64
N LYS A 144 4.96 2.83 26.67
CA LYS A 144 4.55 1.45 26.38
C LYS A 144 5.18 1.01 25.07
N PHE A 145 5.56 -0.26 24.99
CA PHE A 145 6.06 -0.80 23.73
C PHE A 145 5.68 -2.27 23.54
N SER A 146 5.69 -2.70 22.29
CA SER A 146 5.56 -4.10 21.89
C SER A 146 6.54 -4.42 20.78
N ILE A 147 6.82 -5.71 20.63
CA ILE A 147 7.69 -6.23 19.59
C ILE A 147 6.91 -7.24 18.78
N ASP A 148 7.03 -7.13 17.47
CA ASP A 148 6.54 -8.12 16.52
C ASP A 148 7.72 -8.55 15.64
N THR A 149 7.95 -9.85 15.54
CA THR A 149 9.02 -10.40 14.71
C THR A 149 8.39 -11.15 13.55
N ARG A 150 8.88 -10.86 12.33
CA ARG A 150 8.37 -11.48 11.11
C ARG A 150 9.53 -11.95 10.26
N VAL A 151 9.49 -13.22 9.86
CA VAL A 151 10.37 -13.74 8.81
C VAL A 151 9.74 -13.34 7.46
N PRO A 152 10.38 -12.47 6.65
CA PRO A 152 9.87 -12.14 5.34
C PRO A 152 9.76 -13.39 4.47
N SER A 153 8.61 -13.61 3.83
CA SER A 153 8.33 -14.85 3.08
C SER A 153 9.35 -15.20 1.98
N LYS A 154 10.14 -14.22 1.52
CA LYS A 154 11.18 -14.39 0.49
C LYS A 154 12.60 -14.60 1.04
N SER A 155 12.82 -14.47 2.35
CA SER A 155 14.15 -14.64 2.96
C SER A 155 14.04 -15.36 4.30
N LYS A 156 14.53 -16.60 4.36
CA LYS A 156 14.65 -17.35 5.62
C LYS A 156 15.83 -16.89 6.48
N THR A 157 16.72 -16.06 5.95
CA THR A 157 17.92 -15.59 6.64
C THR A 157 17.72 -14.26 7.34
N ILE A 158 16.57 -13.60 7.13
CA ILE A 158 16.28 -12.30 7.74
C ILE A 158 15.09 -12.46 8.68
N LEU A 159 15.26 -11.98 9.90
CA LEU A 159 14.21 -11.79 10.87
C LEU A 159 13.98 -10.29 10.99
N ARG A 160 12.83 -9.81 10.53
CA ARG A 160 12.47 -8.41 10.65
C ARG A 160 11.80 -8.17 11.99
N VAL A 161 12.35 -7.25 12.76
CA VAL A 161 11.87 -6.87 14.09
C VAL A 161 11.19 -5.53 13.97
N TYR A 162 9.93 -5.44 14.41
CA TYR A 162 9.18 -4.21 14.54
C TYR A 162 9.04 -3.85 16.00
N LEU A 163 9.45 -2.63 16.37
CA LEU A 163 9.26 -2.05 17.68
C LEU A 163 8.18 -0.98 17.59
N TYR A 164 7.06 -1.22 18.25
CA TYR A 164 5.96 -0.25 18.37
C TYR A 164 6.07 0.44 19.70
N ILE A 165 6.19 1.76 19.70
CA ILE A 165 6.24 2.58 20.91
C ILE A 165 4.97 3.43 20.97
N ALA A 166 4.32 3.46 22.13
CA ALA A 166 3.14 4.26 22.41
C ALA A 166 3.37 5.14 23.64
N LEU A 167 3.16 6.45 23.49
CA LEU A 167 3.20 7.44 24.58
C LEU A 167 1.79 7.98 24.84
N PRO A 168 1.32 8.04 26.09
CA PRO A 168 0.01 8.62 26.36
C PRO A 168 0.10 10.15 26.29
N PHE A 169 -0.94 10.78 25.75
CA PHE A 169 -1.10 12.23 25.84
C PHE A 169 -1.54 12.62 27.27
N LEU A 170 -0.94 13.67 27.85
CA LEU A 170 -1.09 14.03 29.26
C LEU A 170 -2.51 14.50 29.65
N ALA A 171 -3.21 15.14 28.71
CA ALA A 171 -4.53 15.74 28.97
C ALA A 171 -5.70 14.88 28.47
N SER A 172 -5.41 13.75 27.80
CA SER A 172 -6.44 12.93 27.17
C SER A 172 -6.35 11.47 27.59
N GLU A 173 -7.44 10.98 28.17
CA GLU A 173 -7.54 9.58 28.49
C GLU A 173 -7.61 8.74 27.21
N ASN A 174 -6.77 7.70 27.18
CA ASN A 174 -6.81 6.65 26.18
C ASN A 174 -6.61 7.14 24.72
N ILE A 175 -5.84 8.21 24.55
CA ILE A 175 -5.27 8.63 23.26
C ILE A 175 -3.75 8.53 23.36
N TRP A 176 -3.13 7.95 22.34
CA TRP A 176 -1.73 7.57 22.34
C TRP A 176 -1.01 8.06 21.09
N LEU A 177 0.20 8.57 21.28
CA LEU A 177 1.14 8.87 20.21
C LEU A 177 1.94 7.61 19.89
N GLY A 178 1.77 7.08 18.69
CA GLY A 178 2.46 5.90 18.18
C GLY A 178 3.65 6.26 17.30
N GLU A 179 4.77 5.57 17.49
CA GLU A 179 5.94 5.59 16.61
C GLU A 179 6.44 4.15 16.37
N ARG A 180 6.88 3.84 15.14
CA ARG A 180 7.29 2.47 14.80
C ARG A 180 8.67 2.46 14.18
N PHE A 181 9.57 1.72 14.84
CA PHE A 181 10.89 1.42 14.33
C PHE A 181 10.94 0.00 13.78
N SER A 182 11.87 -0.25 12.84
CA SER A 182 12.16 -1.60 12.38
C SER A 182 13.65 -1.81 12.17
N THR A 183 14.11 -3.04 12.42
CA THR A 183 15.45 -3.50 12.07
C THR A 183 15.39 -4.90 11.48
N ASP A 184 16.41 -5.26 10.69
CA ASP A 184 16.60 -6.59 10.15
C ASP A 184 17.76 -7.26 10.92
N ILE A 185 17.52 -8.43 11.50
CA ILE A 185 18.53 -9.26 12.15
C ILE A 185 18.69 -10.58 11.40
N ASP A 186 19.84 -11.24 11.56
CA ASP A 186 20.08 -12.53 10.94
C ASP A 186 19.27 -13.62 11.66
N ASN A 187 18.40 -14.29 10.90
CA ASN A 187 17.51 -15.35 11.40
C ASN A 187 18.26 -16.67 11.68
N ASN A 188 19.51 -16.79 11.23
CA ASN A 188 20.34 -17.98 11.50
C ASN A 188 21.10 -17.89 12.84
N LEU A 189 21.03 -16.74 13.51
CA LEU A 189 21.62 -16.57 14.83
C LEU A 189 20.93 -17.46 15.86
N SER A 190 21.67 -17.79 16.93
CA SER A 190 21.07 -18.47 18.08
C SER A 190 19.97 -17.62 18.70
N GLU A 191 18.99 -18.24 19.36
CA GLU A 191 17.92 -17.49 20.04
C GLU A 191 18.47 -16.47 21.05
N GLN A 192 19.57 -16.81 21.73
CA GLN A 192 20.24 -15.92 22.66
C GLN A 192 20.82 -14.68 21.96
N ASP A 193 21.50 -14.86 20.82
CA ASP A 193 22.06 -13.75 20.05
C ASP A 193 20.96 -12.88 19.44
N GLN A 194 19.87 -13.49 18.96
CA GLN A 194 18.70 -12.75 18.48
C GLN A 194 18.09 -11.89 19.59
N HIS A 195 17.88 -12.46 20.78
CA HIS A 195 17.39 -11.71 21.93
C HIS A 195 18.33 -10.58 22.33
N GLN A 196 19.66 -10.80 22.28
CA GLN A 196 20.63 -9.75 22.57
C GLN A 196 20.54 -8.60 21.57
N GLN A 197 20.43 -8.88 20.26
CA GLN A 197 20.29 -7.85 19.24
C GLN A 197 18.96 -7.10 19.33
N ILE A 198 17.87 -7.81 19.59
CA ILE A 198 16.55 -7.20 19.82
C ILE A 198 16.61 -6.27 21.04
N ASN A 199 17.19 -6.71 22.15
CA ASN A 199 17.33 -5.89 23.35
C ASN A 199 18.22 -4.66 23.11
N ALA A 200 19.32 -4.81 22.38
CA ALA A 200 20.16 -3.68 21.98
C ALA A 200 19.37 -2.67 21.12
N PHE A 201 18.55 -3.15 20.18
CA PHE A 201 17.70 -2.31 19.35
C PHE A 201 16.66 -1.53 20.19
N ILE A 202 15.97 -2.20 21.14
CA ILE A 202 15.03 -1.54 22.08
C ILE A 202 15.75 -0.47 22.89
N ASN A 203 16.88 -0.85 23.53
CA ASN A 203 17.64 0.02 24.42
C ASN A 203 18.25 1.22 23.69
N SER A 204 18.44 1.12 22.37
CA SER A 204 18.82 2.26 21.54
C SER A 204 17.62 3.12 21.15
N LYS A 205 16.53 2.52 20.66
CA LYS A 205 15.43 3.27 20.02
C LYS A 205 14.44 3.91 20.99
N ILE A 206 14.17 3.29 22.13
CA ILE A 206 13.26 3.89 23.12
C ILE A 206 13.84 5.21 23.66
N PRO A 207 15.09 5.27 24.16
CA PRO A 207 15.65 6.53 24.67
C PRO A 207 15.83 7.58 23.56
N GLU A 208 16.20 7.17 22.34
CA GLU A 208 16.28 8.06 21.17
C GLU A 208 14.93 8.75 20.92
N TYR A 209 13.84 7.97 20.93
CA TYR A 209 12.50 8.52 20.71
C TYR A 209 12.01 9.37 21.88
N ILE A 210 12.22 8.94 23.13
CA ILE A 210 11.85 9.72 24.32
C ILE A 210 12.55 11.09 24.31
N ASN A 211 13.82 11.14 23.91
CA ASN A 211 14.58 12.39 23.89
C ASN A 211 14.41 13.18 22.58
N SER A 212 13.65 12.65 21.62
CA SER A 212 13.41 13.34 20.36
C SER A 212 12.59 14.62 20.55
N ASP A 213 12.88 15.59 19.68
CA ASP A 213 12.11 16.81 19.56
C ASP A 213 10.86 16.56 18.71
N LEU A 214 9.71 16.77 19.33
CA LEU A 214 8.40 16.57 18.70
C LEU A 214 7.92 17.85 17.99
N SER A 215 8.70 18.93 17.99
CA SER A 215 8.39 20.17 17.27
C SER A 215 8.34 19.99 15.74
N SER A 216 8.97 18.94 15.23
CA SER A 216 8.99 18.58 13.80
C SER A 216 7.72 17.90 13.30
N ILE A 217 6.72 17.72 14.17
CA ILE A 217 5.45 17.10 13.81
C ILE A 217 4.52 18.17 13.22
N ASP A 218 4.20 18.01 11.94
CA ASP A 218 3.30 18.93 11.23
C ASP A 218 1.83 18.49 11.34
N TYR A 219 1.57 17.18 11.30
CA TYR A 219 0.22 16.64 11.44
C TYR A 219 0.21 15.21 12.00
N PHE A 220 -0.96 14.76 12.40
CA PHE A 220 -1.21 13.44 12.98
C PHE A 220 -2.15 12.63 12.08
N GLU A 221 -1.81 11.36 11.91
CA GLU A 221 -2.66 10.36 11.26
C GLU A 221 -3.31 9.48 12.33
N LYS A 222 -4.63 9.53 12.41
CA LYS A 222 -5.43 8.63 13.24
C LYS A 222 -5.51 7.27 12.57
N LEU A 223 -4.93 6.28 13.21
CA LEU A 223 -4.96 4.92 12.70
C LEU A 223 -6.37 4.34 12.81
N LYS A 224 -6.81 3.70 11.72
CA LYS A 224 -8.02 2.90 11.64
C LYS A 224 -7.62 1.47 11.29
N ASN A 225 -8.46 0.52 11.68
CA ASN A 225 -8.39 -0.94 11.45
C ASN A 225 -7.21 -1.43 10.60
N SER A 226 -5.99 -1.41 11.14
CA SER A 226 -4.77 -1.71 10.40
C SER A 226 -3.84 -2.60 11.21
N ASP A 227 -2.93 -3.29 10.52
CA ASP A 227 -1.91 -4.10 11.20
C ASP A 227 -0.95 -3.22 12.04
N LEU A 228 -0.81 -1.95 11.65
CA LEU A 228 -0.07 -0.95 12.42
C LEU A 228 -0.78 -0.63 13.75
N GLN A 229 -2.10 -0.38 13.70
CA GLN A 229 -2.92 -0.17 14.89
C GLN A 229 -2.85 -1.37 15.84
N ALA A 230 -2.90 -2.59 15.30
CA ALA A 230 -2.83 -3.82 16.09
C ALA A 230 -1.52 -3.92 16.91
N GLY A 231 -0.38 -3.53 16.32
CA GLY A 231 0.92 -3.51 17.03
C GLY A 231 0.92 -2.56 18.24
N TYR A 232 0.38 -1.36 18.07
CA TYR A 232 0.24 -0.40 19.18
C TYR A 232 -0.76 -0.85 20.24
N LEU A 233 -1.89 -1.42 19.82
CA LEU A 233 -2.87 -1.98 20.76
C LEU A 233 -2.25 -3.10 21.60
N GLN A 234 -1.36 -3.92 21.03
CA GLN A 234 -0.60 -4.92 21.79
C GLN A 234 0.31 -4.27 22.84
N ALA A 235 0.97 -3.15 22.51
CA ALA A 235 1.81 -2.40 23.45
C ALA A 235 1.00 -1.82 24.62
N ILE A 236 -0.21 -1.31 24.34
CA ILE A 236 -1.07 -0.68 25.33
C ILE A 236 -1.75 -1.73 26.23
N LYS A 237 -2.31 -2.79 25.64
CA LYS A 237 -3.05 -3.84 26.35
C LYS A 237 -2.19 -4.74 27.23
N SER A 238 -0.92 -4.96 26.87
CA SER A 238 0.02 -5.73 27.71
C SER A 238 0.26 -5.06 29.07
N THR A 239 -0.08 -3.78 29.22
CA THR A 239 0.23 -2.98 30.41
C THR A 239 -1.00 -2.39 31.11
N CYS A 240 -2.15 -2.27 30.43
CA CYS A 240 -3.39 -1.75 31.01
C CYS A 240 -4.46 -2.86 31.10
N GLN A 241 -4.68 -3.40 32.31
CA GLN A 241 -5.59 -4.52 32.56
C GLN A 241 -7.09 -4.15 32.45
N GLN A 242 -7.42 -2.86 32.40
CA GLN A 242 -8.78 -2.36 32.29
C GLN A 242 -8.77 -1.11 31.40
N VAL A 243 -9.13 -1.25 30.13
CA VAL A 243 -9.45 -0.10 29.27
C VAL A 243 -10.88 -0.30 28.80
N GLU A 244 -11.81 0.46 29.38
CA GLU A 244 -13.25 0.39 29.06
C GLU A 244 -13.57 0.88 27.64
N CYS A 245 -12.65 1.62 27.00
CA CYS A 245 -12.79 2.14 25.65
C CYS A 245 -11.61 1.70 24.76
N GLU A 246 -11.83 1.51 23.46
CA GLU A 246 -10.74 1.20 22.53
C GLU A 246 -9.73 2.38 22.43
N PRO A 247 -8.41 2.14 22.61
CA PRO A 247 -7.41 3.19 22.50
C PRO A 247 -7.37 3.86 21.12
N LEU A 248 -7.35 5.19 21.10
CA LEU A 248 -7.15 5.97 19.88
C LEU A 248 -5.64 6.17 19.67
N ILE A 249 -5.13 5.80 18.51
CA ILE A 249 -3.70 5.92 18.19
C ILE A 249 -3.51 6.97 17.09
N LEU A 250 -2.66 7.95 17.38
CA LEU A 250 -2.20 8.97 16.46
C LEU A 250 -0.74 8.71 16.11
N VAL A 251 -0.41 8.74 14.83
CA VAL A 251 0.98 8.66 14.36
C VAL A 251 1.41 10.01 13.84
N ALA A 252 2.57 10.47 14.29
CA ALA A 252 3.16 11.72 13.84
C ALA A 252 3.61 11.65 12.38
N ARG A 253 3.39 12.74 11.64
CA ARG A 253 3.83 12.90 10.26
C ARG A 253 4.50 14.26 10.10
N ALA A 254 5.61 14.26 9.36
CA ALA A 254 6.30 15.46 8.92
C ALA A 254 5.93 15.79 7.46
N GLY A 255 6.09 17.05 7.10
CA GLY A 255 5.69 17.62 5.81
C GLY A 255 4.19 17.89 5.71
N THR A 256 3.74 18.31 4.54
CA THR A 256 2.32 18.57 4.30
C THR A 256 1.59 17.32 3.80
N LEU A 257 0.29 17.23 4.10
CA LEU A 257 -0.58 16.17 3.54
C LEU A 257 -0.61 16.22 2.00
N SER A 258 -0.53 17.43 1.43
CA SER A 258 -0.50 17.65 -0.03
C SER A 258 0.78 17.07 -0.66
N GLU A 259 1.95 17.29 -0.07
CA GLU A 259 3.21 16.69 -0.54
C GLU A 259 3.15 15.17 -0.43
N ALA A 260 2.67 14.64 0.69
CA ALA A 260 2.52 13.21 0.87
C ALA A 260 1.56 12.58 -0.15
N ALA A 261 0.48 13.27 -0.51
CA ALA A 261 -0.44 12.84 -1.57
C ALA A 261 0.23 12.92 -2.95
N THR A 262 0.93 14.02 -3.23
CA THR A 262 1.64 14.23 -4.50
C THR A 262 2.68 13.13 -4.74
N GLU A 263 3.42 12.73 -3.70
CA GLU A 263 4.37 11.61 -3.79
C GLU A 263 3.70 10.29 -4.17
N GLU A 264 2.53 9.97 -3.59
CA GLU A 264 1.78 8.76 -3.97
C GLU A 264 1.25 8.85 -5.42
N LEU A 265 0.81 10.03 -5.86
CA LEU A 265 0.40 10.26 -7.25
C LEU A 265 1.57 10.05 -8.22
N ILE A 266 2.74 10.62 -7.90
CA ILE A 266 3.96 10.50 -8.70
C ILE A 266 4.38 9.02 -8.78
N LYS A 267 4.31 8.26 -7.68
CA LYS A 267 4.56 6.81 -7.68
C LYS A 267 3.58 6.09 -8.61
N ALA A 268 2.29 6.39 -8.54
CA ALA A 268 1.29 5.78 -9.41
C ALA A 268 1.55 6.06 -10.89
N ILE A 269 1.85 7.32 -11.25
CA ILE A 269 2.20 7.71 -12.61
C ILE A 269 3.49 7.00 -13.08
N ARG A 270 4.53 6.94 -12.23
CA ARG A 270 5.78 6.24 -12.54
C ARG A 270 5.55 4.76 -12.81
N PHE A 271 4.80 4.06 -11.95
CA PHE A 271 4.48 2.64 -12.16
C PHE A 271 3.66 2.41 -13.43
N LEU A 272 2.69 3.28 -13.72
CA LEU A 272 1.91 3.21 -14.95
C LEU A 272 2.81 3.36 -16.18
N ILE A 273 3.65 4.39 -16.23
CA ILE A 273 4.54 4.66 -17.36
C ILE A 273 5.52 3.50 -17.57
N ILE A 274 6.18 3.04 -16.52
CA ILE A 274 7.16 1.95 -16.59
C ILE A 274 6.48 0.66 -17.04
N GLY A 275 5.35 0.30 -16.42
CA GLY A 275 4.59 -0.90 -16.76
C GLY A 275 4.10 -0.89 -18.22
N MET A 276 3.56 0.25 -18.66
CA MET A 276 3.11 0.42 -20.05
C MET A 276 4.28 0.39 -21.04
N ALA A 277 5.43 0.98 -20.71
CA ALA A 277 6.63 0.92 -21.55
C ALA A 277 7.16 -0.52 -21.71
N ILE A 278 7.21 -1.28 -20.62
CA ILE A 278 7.61 -2.71 -20.65
C ILE A 278 6.63 -3.50 -21.51
N CYS A 279 5.32 -3.36 -21.28
CA CYS A 279 4.29 -4.05 -22.07
C CYS A 279 4.37 -3.69 -23.55
N LEU A 280 4.57 -2.40 -23.88
CA LEU A 280 4.74 -1.93 -25.24
C LEU A 280 5.95 -2.58 -25.91
N ALA A 281 7.13 -2.54 -25.27
CA ALA A 281 8.34 -3.15 -25.79
C ALA A 281 8.16 -4.65 -26.04
N MET A 282 7.49 -5.36 -25.13
CA MET A 282 7.20 -6.77 -25.31
C MET A 282 6.25 -7.04 -26.49
N ILE A 283 5.16 -6.29 -26.60
CA ILE A 283 4.18 -6.44 -27.68
C ILE A 283 4.84 -6.18 -29.04
N LEU A 284 5.71 -5.17 -29.12
CA LEU A 284 6.44 -4.86 -30.35
C LEU A 284 7.36 -6.03 -30.77
N ARG A 285 8.07 -6.64 -29.81
CA ARG A 285 8.99 -7.77 -30.05
C ARG A 285 8.32 -9.10 -30.33
N ALA A 286 7.05 -9.26 -29.98
CA ALA A 286 6.34 -10.52 -30.16
C ALA A 286 5.89 -10.74 -31.60
N GLU A 287 5.78 -11.99 -32.04
CA GLU A 287 5.24 -12.35 -33.34
C GLU A 287 3.70 -12.46 -33.28
N VAL A 288 3.04 -12.23 -34.42
CA VAL A 288 1.58 -12.36 -34.50
C VAL A 288 1.22 -13.74 -35.03
N ASP A 289 0.43 -14.48 -34.26
CA ASP A 289 -0.14 -15.75 -34.69
C ASP A 289 -1.23 -15.53 -35.74
N LYS A 290 -0.90 -15.85 -37.00
CA LYS A 290 -1.79 -15.69 -38.17
C LYS A 290 -3.07 -16.52 -38.04
N THR A 291 -3.02 -17.67 -37.39
CA THR A 291 -4.18 -18.56 -37.18
C THR A 291 -5.16 -17.95 -36.18
N SER A 292 -4.62 -17.43 -35.07
CA SER A 292 -5.41 -16.74 -34.04
C SER A 292 -6.01 -15.42 -34.57
N LEU A 293 -5.30 -14.69 -35.43
CA LEU A 293 -5.81 -13.49 -36.09
C LEU A 293 -6.99 -13.78 -37.04
N LYS A 294 -6.93 -14.87 -37.81
CA LYS A 294 -8.03 -15.30 -38.70
C LYS A 294 -9.29 -15.67 -37.92
N ASN A 295 -9.13 -16.35 -36.78
CA ASN A 295 -10.23 -16.75 -35.91
C ASN A 295 -10.92 -15.55 -35.24
N MET A 296 -10.18 -14.52 -34.80
CA MET A 296 -10.80 -13.31 -34.25
C MET A 296 -11.56 -12.49 -35.30
N LYS A 297 -11.03 -12.37 -36.52
CA LYS A 297 -11.76 -11.72 -37.62
C LYS A 297 -13.08 -12.42 -37.94
N LYS A 298 -13.12 -13.75 -37.84
CA LYS A 298 -14.33 -14.56 -38.07
C LYS A 298 -15.39 -14.41 -36.97
N LYS A 299 -15.01 -13.97 -35.77
CA LYS A 299 -15.90 -13.82 -34.60
C LYS A 299 -16.47 -12.40 -34.45
N SER A 300 -16.00 -11.46 -35.29
CA SER A 300 -16.41 -10.04 -35.32
C SER A 300 -17.35 -9.73 -36.49
N TYR A 301 -17.71 -10.74 -37.28
CA TYR A 301 -18.83 -10.80 -38.22
C TYR A 301 -19.87 -11.74 -37.64
#